data_AF-A0A7J7HDK0-F1
#
_entry.id   AF-A0A7J7HDK0-F1
#
_cell.length_a   1.000
_cell.length_b   1.000
_cell.length_c   1.000
_cell.angle_alpha   90.00
_cell.angle_beta   90.00
_cell.angle_gamma   90.00
#
_symmetry.space_group_name_H-M   'P 1'
#
loop_
_entity.id
_entity.type
_entity.pdbx_description
1 polymer ?
#
loop_
_entity_poly.entity_id
_entity_poly.type
_entity_poly.pdbx_seq_one_letter_code
_entity_poly.pdbx_strand_id
1 'polypeptide(L)'
;MPIYQRPFMRGKLYIHFTVDFRESLTPEQFKALEAVLPPRPSMQMSEMELDECEETTLHDVNNEEEMRWKQQQAQEAYHEDEDMHGGGAQRVQRAQQ
;
A
#
# COMPACT_ATOMS: atom_id res chain seq x y z
N MET A 1 26.49 -9.76 17.03
CA MET A 1 26.21 -9.58 18.47
C MET A 1 26.13 -10.95 19.15
N PRO A 2 26.86 -11.19 20.26
CA PRO A 2 26.67 -12.39 21.07
C PRO A 2 25.24 -12.48 21.60
N ILE A 3 24.69 -13.69 21.67
CA ILE A 3 23.40 -13.90 22.32
C ILE A 3 23.63 -13.88 23.84
N TYR A 4 22.78 -13.16 24.58
CA TYR A 4 22.84 -13.11 26.03
C TYR A 4 22.82 -14.53 26.62
N GLN A 5 23.69 -14.79 27.62
CA GLN A 5 23.96 -16.12 28.22
C GLN A 5 24.57 -17.19 27.29
N ARG A 6 24.86 -16.87 26.03
CA ARG A 6 25.51 -17.80 25.08
C ARG A 6 26.64 -17.08 24.33
N PRO A 7 27.80 -16.85 24.98
CA PRO A 7 28.88 -16.01 24.45
C PRO A 7 29.49 -16.53 23.13
N PHE A 8 29.37 -17.84 22.86
CA PHE A 8 29.83 -18.46 21.62
C PHE A 8 28.79 -18.44 20.49
N MET A 9 27.51 -18.12 20.77
CA MET A 9 26.48 -17.98 19.75
C MET A 9 26.36 -16.54 19.30
N ARG A 10 26.37 -16.33 17.98
CA ARG A 10 26.19 -15.02 17.36
C ARG A 10 24.80 -14.93 16.73
N GLY A 11 24.16 -13.77 16.85
CA GLY A 11 22.93 -13.46 16.13
C GLY A 11 23.15 -13.31 14.62
N LYS A 12 22.06 -13.20 13.86
CA LYS A 12 22.07 -12.96 12.41
C LYS A 12 22.09 -11.46 12.12
N LEU A 13 22.83 -11.07 11.10
CA LEU A 13 22.75 -9.74 10.49
C LEU A 13 21.79 -9.82 9.31
N TYR A 14 20.81 -8.92 9.26
CA TYR A 14 19.93 -8.77 8.12
C TYR A 14 20.28 -7.45 7.44
N ILE A 15 20.53 -7.51 6.13
CA ILE A 15 20.78 -6.34 5.31
C ILE A 15 19.53 -6.17 4.44
N HIS A 16 18.86 -5.05 4.62
CA HIS A 16 17.75 -4.65 3.77
C HIS A 16 18.31 -3.72 2.70
N PHE A 17 18.19 -4.13 1.43
CA PHE A 17 18.57 -3.30 0.30
C PHE A 17 17.35 -2.50 -0.15
N THR A 18 17.53 -1.19 -0.24
CA THR A 18 16.65 -0.32 -1.01
C THR A 18 17.30 -0.10 -2.36
N VAL A 19 16.54 -0.35 -3.43
CA VAL A 19 17.03 -0.21 -4.81
C VAL A 19 16.41 1.03 -5.41
N ASP A 20 17.26 2.02 -5.68
CA ASP A 20 16.84 3.24 -6.37
C ASP A 20 16.96 3.04 -7.88
N PHE A 21 15.82 3.06 -8.56
CA PHE A 21 15.76 3.01 -10.01
C PHE A 21 15.95 4.40 -10.60
N ARG A 22 16.42 4.44 -11.85
CA ARG A 22 16.46 5.67 -12.64
C ARG A 22 15.04 6.04 -13.05
N GLU A 23 14.72 7.34 -13.12
CA GLU A 23 13.39 7.83 -13.51
C GLU A 23 13.02 7.49 -14.97
N SER A 24 14.02 7.42 -15.86
CA SER A 24 13.79 7.14 -17.28
C SER A 24 14.93 6.36 -17.93
N LEU A 25 14.62 5.75 -19.07
CA LEU A 25 15.55 5.00 -19.90
C LEU A 25 15.37 5.41 -21.36
N THR A 26 16.46 5.36 -22.12
CA THR A 26 16.44 5.57 -23.57
C THR A 26 15.92 4.33 -24.31
N PRO A 27 15.37 4.46 -25.52
CA PRO A 27 14.91 3.33 -26.32
C PRO A 27 15.98 2.26 -26.55
N GLU A 28 17.24 2.68 -26.75
CA GLU A 28 18.37 1.76 -26.94
C GLU A 28 18.67 0.96 -25.66
N GLN A 29 18.56 1.59 -24.49
CA GLN A 29 18.72 0.91 -23.20
C GLN A 29 17.60 -0.10 -22.94
N PHE A 30 16.35 0.22 -23.31
CA PHE A 30 15.25 -0.74 -23.22
C PHE A 30 15.52 -1.98 -24.05
N LYS A 31 15.97 -1.81 -25.30
CA LYS A 31 16.32 -2.94 -26.17
C LYS A 31 17.46 -3.77 -25.61
N ALA A 32 18.45 -3.14 -24.99
CA ALA A 32 19.53 -3.86 -24.32
C ALA A 32 19.03 -4.65 -23.10
N LEU A 33 18.09 -4.10 -22.34
CA LEU A 33 17.49 -4.78 -21.19
C LEU A 33 16.67 -6.01 -21.61
N GLU A 34 15.90 -5.93 -22.68
CA GLU A 34 15.15 -7.09 -23.22
C GLU A 34 16.06 -8.27 -23.58
N ALA A 35 17.31 -8.02 -23.98
CA ALA A 35 18.26 -9.06 -24.32
C ALA A 35 18.88 -9.76 -23.10
N VAL A 36 18.90 -9.11 -21.93
CA VAL A 36 19.56 -9.63 -20.72
C VAL A 36 18.60 -10.05 -19.61
N LEU A 37 17.37 -9.55 -19.64
CA LEU A 37 16.33 -9.92 -18.68
C LEU A 37 15.62 -11.22 -19.11
N PRO A 38 15.02 -11.96 -18.18
CA PRO A 38 14.16 -13.09 -18.50
C PRO A 38 13.05 -12.69 -19.51
N PRO A 39 12.56 -13.63 -20.34
CA PRO A 39 11.49 -13.35 -21.29
C PRO A 39 10.27 -12.74 -20.60
N ARG A 40 9.64 -11.77 -21.27
CA ARG A 40 8.42 -11.14 -20.76
C ARG A 40 7.36 -12.23 -20.57
N PRO A 41 6.70 -12.29 -19.41
CA PRO A 41 5.56 -13.18 -19.22
C PRO A 41 4.48 -12.83 -20.26
N SER A 42 3.95 -13.85 -20.94
CA SER A 42 2.83 -13.65 -21.86
C SER A 42 1.61 -13.22 -21.05
N MET A 43 1.03 -12.07 -21.38
CA MET A 43 -0.29 -11.70 -20.88
C MET A 43 -1.30 -12.58 -21.61
N GLN A 44 -1.71 -13.67 -20.98
CA GLN A 44 -2.74 -14.55 -21.53
C GLN A 44 -4.09 -13.97 -21.14
N MET A 45 -4.62 -13.09 -21.97
CA MET A 45 -6.02 -12.67 -21.90
C MET A 45 -6.81 -13.44 -22.95
N SER A 46 -8.00 -13.88 -22.58
CA SER A 46 -8.98 -14.45 -23.50
C SER A 46 -9.55 -13.36 -24.41
N GLU A 47 -10.10 -13.77 -25.56
CA GLU A 47 -10.73 -12.85 -26.52
C GLU A 47 -11.88 -12.04 -25.89
N MET A 48 -12.65 -12.67 -24.99
CA MET A 48 -13.70 -11.99 -24.23
C MET A 48 -13.16 -10.92 -23.27
N GLU A 49 -12.03 -11.19 -22.60
CA GLU A 49 -11.37 -10.21 -21.72
C GLU A 49 -10.74 -9.06 -22.51
N LEU A 50 -10.34 -9.29 -23.76
CA LEU A 50 -9.81 -8.24 -24.63
C LEU A 50 -10.91 -7.30 -25.13
N ASP A 51 -12.10 -7.82 -25.44
CA ASP A 51 -13.26 -7.01 -25.85
C ASP A 51 -13.77 -6.09 -24.72
N GLU A 52 -13.61 -6.52 -23.46
CA GLU A 52 -13.97 -5.75 -22.26
C GLU A 52 -12.82 -4.87 -21.74
N CYS A 53 -11.65 -4.88 -22.39
CA CYS A 53 -10.47 -4.16 -21.93
C CYS A 53 -10.55 -2.65 -22.24
N GLU A 54 -10.45 -1.80 -21.21
CA GLU A 54 -10.40 -0.35 -21.38
C GLU A 54 -8.94 0.16 -21.44
N GLU A 55 -8.62 0.92 -22.50
CA GLU A 55 -7.31 1.59 -22.60
C GLU A 55 -7.20 2.66 -21.49
N THR A 56 -6.20 2.49 -20.62
CA THR A 56 -5.95 3.40 -19.50
C THR A 56 -4.53 3.95 -19.55
N THR A 57 -4.36 5.22 -19.19
CA THR A 57 -3.05 5.85 -19.04
C THR A 57 -2.57 5.81 -17.59
N LEU A 58 -1.29 5.55 -17.40
CA LEU A 58 -0.67 5.67 -16.08
C LEU A 58 -0.49 7.15 -15.71
N HIS A 59 -0.75 7.48 -14.46
CA HIS A 59 -0.53 8.81 -13.90
C HIS A 59 0.43 8.72 -12.72
N ASP A 60 1.27 9.74 -12.56
CA ASP A 60 2.19 9.83 -11.44
C ASP A 60 1.40 10.03 -10.14
N VAL A 61 1.77 9.28 -9.11
CA VAL A 61 1.15 9.34 -7.79
C VAL A 61 2.18 9.72 -6.75
N ASN A 62 1.87 10.75 -5.96
CA ASN A 62 2.65 11.08 -4.79
C ASN A 62 2.20 10.22 -3.60
N ASN A 63 2.98 9.17 -3.30
CA ASN A 63 2.68 8.23 -2.22
C ASN A 63 2.53 8.91 -0.85
N GLU A 64 3.31 9.97 -0.56
CA GLU A 64 3.22 10.65 0.74
C GLU A 64 1.89 11.41 0.88
N GLU A 65 1.47 12.11 -0.16
CA GLU A 65 0.20 12.84 -0.17
C GLU A 65 -1.00 11.89 -0.19
N GLU A 66 -0.93 10.79 -0.95
CA GLU A 66 -2.00 9.79 -1.00
C GLU A 66 -2.17 9.08 0.36
N MET A 67 -1.07 8.75 1.05
CA MET A 67 -1.12 8.14 2.38
C MET A 67 -1.67 9.12 3.43
N ARG A 68 -1.32 10.41 3.35
CA ARG A 68 -1.88 11.45 4.21
C ARG A 68 -3.37 11.64 3.98
N TRP A 69 -3.81 11.66 2.72
CA TRP A 69 -5.23 11.72 2.36
C TRP A 69 -6.01 10.53 2.91
N LYS A 70 -5.50 9.31 2.70
CA LYS A 70 -6.11 8.07 3.24
C LYS A 70 -6.22 8.09 4.77
N GLN A 71 -5.20 8.61 5.46
CA GLN A 71 -5.24 8.71 6.92
C GLN A 71 -6.25 9.75 7.42
N GLN A 72 -6.45 10.86 6.70
CA GLN A 72 -7.47 11.85 7.03
C GLN A 72 -8.88 11.29 6.84
N GLN A 73 -9.17 10.61 5.71
CA GLN A 73 -10.47 9.96 5.52
C GLN A 73 -10.76 8.88 6.57
N ALA A 74 -9.74 8.12 6.98
CA ALA A 74 -9.89 7.17 8.07
C ALA A 74 -10.21 7.86 9.40
N GLN A 75 -9.61 9.02 9.69
CA GLN A 75 -9.91 9.79 10.90
C GLN A 75 -11.28 10.46 10.86
N GLU A 76 -11.71 10.97 9.71
CA GLU A 76 -13.04 11.58 9.53
C GLU A 76 -14.17 10.59 9.84
N ALA A 77 -14.01 9.31 9.51
CA ALA A 77 -14.97 8.26 9.86
C ALA A 77 -15.07 7.97 11.37
N TYR A 78 -14.12 8.43 12.19
CA TYR A 78 -14.15 8.34 13.66
C TYR A 78 -14.43 9.69 14.34
N HIS A 79 -14.40 10.80 13.60
CA HIS A 79 -14.62 12.14 14.15
C HIS A 79 -16.10 12.56 14.12
N GLU A 80 -16.92 11.98 13.24
CA GLU A 80 -18.39 12.21 13.22
C GLU A 80 -19.11 11.61 14.44
N ASP A 81 -18.49 10.68 15.18
CA ASP A 81 -19.09 10.03 16.36
C ASP A 81 -18.83 10.78 17.69
N GLU A 82 -17.85 11.70 17.76
CA GLU A 82 -17.53 12.44 19.00
C GLU A 82 -18.31 13.76 19.15
N ASP A 83 -18.86 14.32 18.08
CA ASP A 83 -19.62 15.58 18.11
C ASP A 83 -21.14 15.40 18.36
N MET A 84 -21.61 14.17 18.61
CA MET A 84 -23.03 13.84 18.85
C MET A 84 -23.35 13.47 20.31
N HIS A 85 -22.46 13.76 21.27
CA HIS A 85 -22.66 13.38 22.68
C HIS A 85 -22.66 14.55 23.66
N GLY A 86 -23.16 15.71 23.23
CA GLY A 86 -23.35 16.91 24.05
C GLY A 86 -24.80 17.33 24.24
N GLY A 87 -25.61 16.57 25.00
CA GLY A 87 -26.79 17.14 25.69
C GLY A 87 -28.14 16.45 25.51
N GLY A 88 -28.51 15.60 26.48
CA GLY A 88 -29.89 15.52 26.98
C GLY A 88 -30.88 14.60 26.26
N ALA A 89 -30.69 13.28 26.35
CA ALA A 89 -31.77 12.31 26.11
C ALA A 89 -32.22 11.67 27.44
N GLN A 90 -33.47 11.97 27.77
CA GLN A 90 -34.17 11.74 29.03
C GLN A 90 -34.25 10.24 29.40
N ARG A 91 -33.69 9.86 30.55
CA ARG A 91 -33.75 8.47 31.05
C ARG A 91 -35.15 8.18 31.60
N VAL A 92 -35.96 7.44 30.85
CA VAL A 92 -37.25 6.94 31.34
C VAL A 92 -37.01 5.61 32.06
N GLN A 93 -37.09 5.63 33.40
CA GLN A 93 -37.20 4.43 34.22
C GLN A 93 -38.69 4.06 34.32
N ARG A 94 -39.09 2.92 33.74
CA ARG A 94 -40.40 2.33 34.00
C ARG A 94 -40.29 1.41 35.24
N ALA A 95 -40.98 1.77 36.31
CA ALA A 95 -41.30 0.84 37.38
C ALA A 95 -42.43 -0.08 36.92
N GLN A 96 -42.26 -1.40 37.07
CA GLN A 96 -43.34 -2.37 36.97
C GLN A 96 -43.94 -2.58 38.35
N GLN A 97 -45.23 -2.25 38.51
CA GLN A 97 -46.20 -3.01 39.31
C GLN A 97 -47.61 -2.56 38.98
#